data_AF-A0A2V8KEU7-F1
#
_entry.id   AF-A0A2V8KEU7-F1
#
_cell.length_a   1.000
_cell.length_b   1.000
_cell.length_c   1.000
_cell.angle_alpha   90.00
_cell.angle_beta   90.00
_cell.angle_gamma   90.00
#
_symmetry.space_group_name_H-M   'P 1'
#
loop_
_entity.id
_entity.type
_entity.pdbx_description
1 polymer ?
#
loop_
_entity_poly.entity_id
_entity_poly.type
_entity_poly.pdbx_seq_one_letter_code
_entity_poly.pdbx_strand_id
1 'polypeptide(L)'
;MIVTGDIFNSTSYPFIDVRAGGSVRGEIAALNNILDKTVSWRQEGGTMIIPGHGRLCNEWEVTEYRDMMVIIRDRVQAMINKGATLQQVLAAKVSADYDARFGSNSGPWTTAMFIEAVYTSLKE
;
A
#
# COMPACT_ATOMS: atom_id res chain seq x y z
N MET A 1 3.74 16.97 13.48
CA MET A 1 3.79 16.70 12.02
C MET A 1 4.78 15.57 11.80
N ILE A 2 4.44 14.63 10.92
CA ILE A 2 5.27 13.46 10.60
C ILE A 2 5.61 13.51 9.11
N VAL A 3 6.88 13.31 8.78
CA VAL A 3 7.36 13.09 7.40
C VAL A 3 7.55 11.59 7.24
N THR A 4 6.79 10.97 6.35
CA THR A 4 6.73 9.50 6.24
C THR A 4 7.73 8.92 5.25
N GLY A 5 8.29 9.76 4.37
CA GLY A 5 8.98 9.28 3.18
C GLY A 5 8.06 8.39 2.34
N ASP A 6 8.65 7.45 1.61
CA ASP A 6 7.92 6.59 0.67
C ASP A 6 7.07 5.49 1.31
N ILE A 7 7.05 5.37 2.65
CA ILE A 7 6.10 4.50 3.38
C ILE A 7 4.65 4.94 3.13
N PHE A 8 4.43 6.24 2.92
CA PHE A 8 3.11 6.74 2.54
C PHE A 8 3.24 7.66 1.33
N ASN A 9 2.58 7.23 0.26
CA ASN A 9 2.50 7.95 -1.00
C ASN A 9 1.03 8.15 -1.38
N SER A 10 0.60 9.40 -1.50
CA SER A 10 -0.80 9.71 -1.79
C SER A 10 -1.20 9.53 -3.25
N THR A 11 -0.24 9.20 -4.13
CA THR A 11 -0.39 9.21 -5.60
C THR A 11 -0.03 7.90 -6.30
N SER A 12 0.57 6.92 -5.60
CA SER A 12 0.93 5.63 -6.19
C SER A 12 0.82 4.48 -5.18
N TYR A 13 0.78 3.25 -5.71
CA TYR A 13 1.05 2.06 -4.89
C TYR A 13 2.44 2.13 -4.27
N PRO A 14 2.66 1.51 -3.09
CA PRO A 14 3.96 1.55 -2.44
C PRO A 14 4.94 0.69 -3.24
N PHE A 15 6.19 1.13 -3.24
CA PHE A 15 7.28 0.38 -3.84
C PHE A 15 7.76 -0.69 -2.86
N ILE A 16 7.68 -1.96 -3.24
CA ILE A 16 8.05 -3.09 -2.39
C ILE A 16 9.19 -3.86 -3.08
N ASP A 17 10.41 -3.70 -2.57
CA ASP A 17 11.56 -4.49 -3.00
C ASP A 17 11.66 -5.78 -2.18
N VAL A 18 11.03 -6.85 -2.69
CA VAL A 18 11.06 -8.17 -2.05
C VAL A 18 12.49 -8.73 -1.95
N ARG A 19 13.38 -8.42 -2.92
CA ARG A 19 14.77 -8.91 -2.90
C ARG A 19 15.60 -8.26 -1.80
N ALA A 20 15.25 -7.03 -1.42
CA ALA A 20 15.84 -6.32 -0.29
C ALA A 20 15.17 -6.65 1.06
N GLY A 21 14.22 -7.59 1.09
CA GLY A 21 13.47 -7.99 2.30
C GLY A 21 12.19 -7.20 2.56
N GLY A 22 11.72 -6.42 1.59
CA GLY A 22 10.45 -5.71 1.64
C GLY A 22 9.26 -6.67 1.54
N SER A 23 8.15 -6.35 2.20
CA SER A 23 6.93 -7.15 2.13
C SER A 23 5.67 -6.32 2.31
N VAL A 24 4.55 -6.82 1.77
CA VAL A 24 3.23 -6.18 1.97
C VAL A 24 2.85 -6.10 3.46
N ARG A 25 3.28 -7.10 4.25
CA ARG A 25 3.04 -7.12 5.71
C ARG A 25 3.88 -6.08 6.43
N GLY A 26 5.14 -5.91 6.02
CA GLY A 26 6.02 -4.86 6.54
C GLY A 26 5.49 -3.47 6.26
N GLU A 27 5.00 -3.23 5.05
CA GLU A 27 4.41 -1.95 4.65
C GLU A 27 3.17 -1.61 5.51
N ILE A 28 2.27 -2.57 5.69
CA ILE A 28 1.09 -2.41 6.55
C ILE A 28 1.50 -2.15 8.01
N ALA A 29 2.53 -2.82 8.51
CA ALA A 29 3.04 -2.61 9.86
C ALA A 29 3.63 -1.19 10.03
N ALA A 30 4.34 -0.69 9.02
CA ALA A 30 4.88 0.66 9.02
C ALA A 30 3.77 1.73 8.99
N LEU A 31 2.73 1.53 8.19
CA LEU A 31 1.54 2.39 8.16
C LEU A 31 0.80 2.41 9.50
N ASN A 32 0.63 1.25 10.13
CA ASN A 32 0.05 1.17 11.48
C ASN A 32 0.92 1.93 12.49
N ASN A 33 2.25 1.82 12.42
CA ASN A 33 3.14 2.55 13.31
C ASN A 33 3.04 4.07 13.15
N ILE A 34 2.81 4.56 11.92
CA ILE A 34 2.51 5.98 11.68
C ILE A 34 1.21 6.35 12.38
N LEU A 35 0.14 5.59 12.16
CA LEU A 35 -1.19 5.85 12.76
C LEU A 35 -1.17 5.80 14.29
N ASP A 36 -0.40 4.90 14.90
CA ASP A 36 -0.25 4.84 16.36
C ASP A 36 0.42 6.09 16.95
N LYS A 37 1.11 6.87 16.12
CA LYS A 37 1.79 8.12 16.50
C LYS A 37 1.01 9.37 16.12
N THR A 38 -0.10 9.25 15.40
CA THR A 38 -0.92 10.41 15.02
C THR A 38 -1.95 10.72 16.08
N VAL A 39 -2.13 12.01 16.34
CA VAL A 39 -3.33 12.54 17.01
C VAL A 39 -4.34 12.89 15.93
N SER A 40 -5.61 12.56 16.16
CA SER A 40 -6.64 12.77 15.15
C SER A 40 -6.75 14.24 14.73
N TRP A 41 -6.91 14.50 13.42
CA TRP A 41 -7.10 15.83 12.85
C TRP A 41 -8.33 16.57 13.41
N ARG A 42 -9.30 15.82 13.95
CA ARG A 42 -10.50 16.38 14.59
C ARG A 42 -10.26 16.89 16.00
N GLN A 43 -9.08 16.66 16.57
CA GLN A 43 -8.68 17.15 17.88
C GLN A 43 -7.74 18.36 17.72
N GLU A 44 -7.74 19.23 18.72
CA GLU A 44 -6.77 20.32 18.80
C GLU A 44 -5.35 19.73 18.87
N GLY A 45 -4.47 20.14 17.97
CA GLY A 45 -3.13 19.54 17.82
C GLY A 45 -3.06 18.31 16.90
N GLY A 46 -4.06 18.10 16.05
CA GLY A 46 -4.07 17.04 15.04
C GLY A 46 -2.78 16.93 14.21
N THR A 47 -2.38 15.70 13.89
CA THR A 47 -1.10 15.44 13.25
C THR A 47 -1.18 15.56 11.73
N MET A 48 -0.50 16.56 11.17
CA MET A 48 -0.29 16.67 9.72
C MET A 48 0.76 15.66 9.23
N ILE A 49 0.54 15.13 8.03
CA ILE A 49 1.37 14.11 7.38
C ILE A 49 1.93 14.64 6.07
N ILE A 50 3.25 14.61 5.92
CA ILE A 50 3.93 14.90 4.65
C ILE A 50 4.28 13.56 4.00
N PRO A 51 3.60 13.17 2.90
CA PRO A 51 3.93 11.95 2.16
C PRO A 51 5.26 12.08 1.42
N GLY A 52 5.84 10.94 1.01
CA GLY A 52 6.97 10.93 0.07
C GLY A 52 6.62 11.59 -1.26
N HIS A 53 5.38 11.37 -1.74
CA HIS A 53 4.84 12.05 -2.91
C HIS A 53 3.37 12.45 -2.75
N GLY A 54 3.05 13.59 -3.38
CA GLY A 54 1.74 14.22 -3.42
C GLY A 54 1.58 15.34 -2.39
N ARG A 55 0.33 15.63 -2.01
CA ARG A 55 0.00 16.81 -1.19
C ARG A 55 0.09 16.51 0.30
N LEU A 56 0.09 17.57 1.12
CA LEU A 56 -0.04 17.47 2.57
C LEU A 56 -1.34 16.74 2.94
N CYS A 57 -1.23 15.75 3.82
CA CYS A 57 -2.30 14.86 4.22
C CYS A 57 -2.56 14.90 5.74
N ASN A 58 -3.57 14.17 6.18
CA ASN A 58 -3.87 13.88 7.58
C ASN A 58 -3.91 12.37 7.85
N GLU A 59 -4.19 11.97 9.09
CA GLU A 59 -4.21 10.56 9.48
C GLU A 59 -5.32 9.74 8.80
N TRP A 60 -6.40 10.39 8.39
CA TRP A 60 -7.50 9.73 7.67
C TRP A 60 -7.00 9.16 6.34
N GLU A 61 -6.21 9.93 5.58
CA GLU A 61 -5.68 9.48 4.30
C GLU A 61 -4.66 8.34 4.45
N VAL A 62 -3.89 8.33 5.55
CA VAL A 62 -2.99 7.21 5.88
C VAL A 62 -3.81 5.96 6.21
N THR A 63 -4.94 6.13 6.90
CA THR A 63 -5.87 5.02 7.21
C THR A 63 -6.46 4.42 5.93
N GLU A 64 -6.94 5.26 5.00
CA GLU A 64 -7.45 4.79 3.70
C GLU A 64 -6.39 4.02 2.91
N TYR A 65 -5.13 4.49 2.93
CA TYR A 65 -4.03 3.82 2.25
C TYR A 65 -3.68 2.47 2.88
N ARG A 66 -3.66 2.39 4.21
CA ARG A 66 -3.47 1.15 4.97
C ARG A 66 -4.57 0.14 4.66
N ASP A 67 -5.83 0.59 4.67
CA ASP A 67 -6.99 -0.28 4.43
C ASP A 67 -6.98 -0.83 2.99
N MET A 68 -6.62 0.00 2.00
CA MET A 68 -6.37 -0.44 0.63
C MET A 68 -5.30 -1.56 0.58
N MET A 69 -4.17 -1.38 1.27
CA MET A 69 -3.10 -2.38 1.33
C MET A 69 -3.57 -3.70 1.95
N VAL A 70 -4.35 -3.63 3.02
CA VAL A 70 -4.97 -4.79 3.68
C VAL A 70 -5.92 -5.52 2.73
N ILE A 71 -6.80 -4.79 2.03
CA ILE A 71 -7.78 -5.37 1.11
C ILE A 71 -7.09 -6.09 -0.04
N ILE A 72 -6.08 -5.47 -0.65
CA ILE A 72 -5.34 -6.09 -1.76
C ILE A 72 -4.59 -7.33 -1.28
N ARG A 73 -3.89 -7.25 -0.13
CA ARG A 73 -3.22 -8.40 0.48
C ARG A 73 -4.17 -9.57 0.68
N ASP A 74 -5.35 -9.31 1.24
CA ASP A 74 -6.32 -10.37 1.58
C ASP A 74 -6.93 -11.00 0.32
N ARG A 75 -7.20 -10.19 -0.72
CA ARG A 75 -7.64 -10.69 -2.03
C ARG A 75 -6.57 -11.60 -2.67
N VAL A 76 -5.30 -11.18 -2.65
CA VAL A 76 -4.18 -11.98 -3.19
C VAL A 76 -3.99 -13.26 -2.37
N GLN A 77 -3.99 -13.17 -1.03
CA GLN A 77 -3.87 -14.33 -0.15
C GLN A 77 -5.00 -15.34 -0.38
N ALA A 78 -6.24 -14.88 -0.54
CA ALA A 78 -7.38 -15.75 -0.83
C ALA A 78 -7.21 -16.50 -2.16
N MET A 79 -6.59 -15.88 -3.17
CA MET A 79 -6.26 -16.55 -4.43
C MET A 79 -5.10 -17.54 -4.28
N ILE A 80 -4.04 -17.17 -3.54
CA ILE A 80 -2.92 -18.07 -3.24
C ILE A 80 -3.43 -19.33 -2.52
N ASN A 81 -4.32 -19.18 -1.55
CA ASN A 81 -4.93 -20.30 -0.82
C ASN A 81 -5.74 -21.23 -1.72
N LYS A 82 -6.24 -20.73 -2.85
CA LYS A 82 -6.93 -21.52 -3.90
C LYS A 82 -5.96 -22.11 -4.94
N GLY A 83 -4.65 -21.99 -4.73
CA GLY A 83 -3.63 -22.49 -5.65
C GLY A 83 -3.40 -21.62 -6.88
N ALA A 84 -3.85 -20.36 -6.88
CA ALA A 84 -3.71 -19.50 -8.03
C ALA A 84 -2.23 -19.17 -8.34
N THR A 85 -1.90 -19.07 -9.62
CA THR A 85 -0.60 -18.60 -10.10
C THR A 85 -0.54 -17.06 -10.16
N LEU A 86 0.66 -16.49 -10.25
CA LEU A 86 0.84 -15.05 -10.40
C LEU A 86 0.05 -14.49 -11.60
N GLN A 87 0.08 -15.20 -12.73
CA GLN A 87 -0.65 -14.80 -13.94
C GLN A 87 -2.17 -14.74 -13.69
N GLN A 88 -2.71 -15.70 -12.93
CA GLN A 88 -4.14 -15.71 -12.57
C GLN A 88 -4.49 -14.56 -11.63
N VAL A 89 -3.62 -14.23 -10.67
CA VAL A 89 -3.81 -13.09 -9.76
C VAL A 89 -3.78 -11.76 -10.52
N LEU A 90 -2.84 -11.58 -11.44
CA LEU A 90 -2.77 -10.40 -12.32
C LEU A 90 -4.02 -10.28 -13.20
N ALA A 91 -4.47 -11.40 -13.79
CA ALA A 91 -5.67 -11.43 -14.63
C ALA A 91 -6.96 -11.11 -13.85
N ALA A 92 -7.00 -11.41 -12.55
CA ALA A 92 -8.16 -11.13 -11.69
C ALA A 92 -8.32 -9.65 -11.34
N LYS A 93 -7.33 -8.80 -11.63
CA LYS A 93 -7.36 -7.34 -11.38
C LYS A 93 -7.81 -7.00 -9.95
N VAL A 94 -7.21 -7.66 -8.97
CA VAL A 94 -7.60 -7.59 -7.56
C VAL A 94 -7.54 -6.18 -6.94
N SER A 95 -6.88 -5.22 -7.59
CA SER A 95 -6.73 -3.83 -7.17
C SER A 95 -7.57 -2.82 -7.97
N ALA A 96 -8.43 -3.27 -8.89
CA ALA A 96 -9.13 -2.41 -9.85
C ALA A 96 -9.84 -1.20 -9.22
N ASP A 97 -10.41 -1.36 -8.02
CA ASP A 97 -11.12 -0.31 -7.28
C ASP A 97 -10.21 0.89 -6.91
N TYR A 98 -8.90 0.68 -6.89
CA TYR A 98 -7.88 1.63 -6.44
C TYR A 98 -6.99 2.15 -7.58
N ASP A 99 -7.02 1.48 -8.74
CA ASP A 99 -6.13 1.77 -9.86
C ASP A 99 -6.31 3.18 -10.43
N ALA A 100 -7.52 3.76 -10.33
CA ALA A 100 -7.76 5.14 -10.75
C ALA A 100 -6.97 6.18 -9.92
N ARG A 101 -6.63 5.86 -8.67
CA ARG A 101 -5.90 6.74 -7.76
C ARG A 101 -4.42 6.41 -7.68
N PHE A 102 -4.07 5.12 -7.66
CA PHE A 102 -2.72 4.65 -7.35
C PHE A 102 -2.05 3.85 -8.47
N GLY A 103 -2.83 3.45 -9.47
CA GLY A 103 -2.37 2.56 -10.52
C GLY A 103 -1.55 3.27 -11.59
N SER A 104 -0.61 2.54 -12.18
CA SER A 104 0.12 2.97 -13.36
C SER A 104 0.40 1.78 -14.27
N ASN A 105 0.24 1.97 -15.58
CA ASN A 105 0.55 0.98 -16.60
C ASN A 105 1.90 1.21 -17.28
N SER A 106 2.64 2.25 -16.86
CA SER A 106 3.94 2.61 -17.42
C SER A 106 4.85 3.22 -16.35
N GLY A 107 6.13 3.42 -16.70
CA GLY A 107 7.12 3.95 -15.78
C GLY A 107 7.83 2.89 -14.93
N PRO A 108 8.62 3.32 -13.94
CA PRO A 108 9.51 2.43 -13.18
C PRO A 108 8.78 1.52 -12.19
N TRP A 109 7.53 1.84 -11.84
CA TRP A 109 6.70 1.05 -10.95
C TRP A 109 5.27 1.01 -11.49
N THR A 110 4.79 -0.20 -11.79
CA THR A 110 3.46 -0.41 -12.38
C THR A 110 2.55 -1.18 -11.42
N THR A 111 1.24 -1.10 -11.65
CA THR A 111 0.26 -1.90 -10.90
C THR A 111 0.59 -3.38 -10.96
N ALA A 112 1.03 -3.89 -12.12
CA ALA A 112 1.42 -5.29 -12.27
C ALA A 112 2.62 -5.66 -11.38
N MET A 113 3.65 -4.80 -11.33
CA MET A 113 4.83 -5.01 -10.47
C MET A 113 4.45 -4.98 -8.99
N PHE A 114 3.56 -4.08 -8.59
CA PHE A 114 3.06 -4.05 -7.22
C PHE A 114 2.31 -5.34 -6.85
N ILE A 115 1.39 -5.82 -7.69
CA ILE A 115 0.68 -7.08 -7.44
C ILE A 115 1.62 -8.28 -7.42
N GLU A 116 2.63 -8.30 -8.28
CA GLU A 116 3.69 -9.31 -8.27
C GLU A 116 4.50 -9.29 -6.96
N ALA A 117 4.88 -8.12 -6.48
CA ALA A 117 5.60 -7.97 -5.22
C ALA A 117 4.75 -8.45 -4.03
N VAL A 118 3.47 -8.08 -3.99
CA VAL A 118 2.53 -8.56 -2.96
C VAL A 118 2.43 -10.07 -3.00
N TYR A 119 2.19 -10.67 -4.17
CA TYR A 119 2.07 -12.11 -4.32
C TYR A 119 3.34 -12.86 -3.91
N THR A 120 4.51 -12.37 -4.32
CA THR A 120 5.81 -12.97 -4.00
C THR A 120 6.07 -12.90 -2.50
N SER A 121 5.86 -11.74 -1.88
CA SER A 121 6.07 -11.55 -0.44
C SER A 121 5.12 -12.36 0.46
N LEU A 122 4.02 -12.89 -0.07
CA LEU A 122 3.09 -13.76 0.65
C LEU A 122 3.38 -15.25 0.48
N LYS A 123 4.27 -15.62 -0.44
CA LYS A 123 4.69 -17.01 -0.69
C LYS A 123 6.02 -17.36 -0.01
N GLU A 124 6.75 -16.37 0.47
CA GLU A 124 7.91 -16.52 1.36
C GLU A 124 7.45 -16.82 2.80
#